data_AF-A0A2H3TRU7-F1
#
_entry.id   AF-A0A2H3TRU7-F1
#
_cell.length_a   1.000
_cell.length_b   1.000
_cell.length_c   1.000
_cell.angle_alpha   90.00
_cell.angle_beta   90.00
_cell.angle_gamma   90.00
#
_symmetry.space_group_name_H-M   'P 1'
#
loop_
_entity.id
_entity.type
_entity.pdbx_description
1 polymer ?
#
loop_
_entity_poly.entity_id
_entity_poly.type
_entity_poly.pdbx_seq_one_letter_code
_entity_poly.pdbx_strand_id
1 'polypeptide(L)'
;MIPANHCLKTQHVPGSDQPKGPAWLIDVKEGCLFQGNHQHRYIALSYTWHDSANGIDRVNQLKLLTSNMSSMLAPNVLKRNTSQLPAVIQHAIELTGNIGERYLWVGRLCIVQDGPQNQFECMRMDEIYSGAYVTIVAAAEGGLFRNYGKSSKRSVNKTSHKY
;
A
#
# COMPACT_ATOMS: atom_id res chain seq x y z
N MET A 1 -9.59 59.32 1.28
CA MET A 1 -8.65 58.22 1.55
C MET A 1 -9.46 56.94 1.66
N ILE A 2 -9.19 55.94 0.82
CA ILE A 2 -9.68 54.55 0.92
C ILE A 2 -8.62 53.75 1.73
N PRO A 3 -8.84 52.56 2.36
CA PRO A 3 -10.06 51.76 2.64
C PRO A 3 -10.18 51.30 4.12
N ALA A 4 -11.26 50.58 4.48
CA ALA A 4 -11.16 49.18 4.95
C ALA A 4 -12.50 48.68 5.53
N ASN A 5 -12.98 47.59 4.91
CA ASN A 5 -13.60 46.45 5.58
C ASN A 5 -14.95 46.64 6.30
N HIS A 6 -16.04 46.41 5.57
CA HIS A 6 -17.03 45.44 6.04
C HIS A 6 -17.92 44.98 4.88
N CYS A 7 -17.59 43.84 4.27
CA CYS A 7 -18.50 43.13 3.39
C CYS A 7 -18.53 41.65 3.82
N LEU A 8 -19.25 41.35 4.90
CA LEU A 8 -19.72 40.00 5.16
C LEU A 8 -20.95 39.77 4.28
N LYS A 9 -20.71 39.41 3.02
CA LYS A 9 -21.66 38.59 2.27
C LYS A 9 -21.19 37.15 2.39
N THR A 10 -21.72 36.47 3.38
CA THR A 10 -21.61 35.02 3.53
C THR A 10 -22.29 34.39 2.31
N GLN A 11 -21.50 34.04 1.30
CA GLN A 11 -21.96 33.11 0.28
C GLN A 11 -21.93 31.72 0.89
N HIS A 12 -23.12 31.18 1.12
CA HIS A 12 -23.32 29.77 1.42
C HIS A 12 -22.89 28.96 0.19
N VAL A 13 -21.84 28.15 0.29
CA VAL A 13 -21.52 27.12 -0.71
C VAL A 13 -22.13 25.81 -0.20
N PRO A 14 -23.18 25.27 -0.85
CA PRO A 14 -23.79 24.01 -0.44
C PRO A 14 -22.95 22.84 -0.99
N GLY A 15 -22.45 21.99 -0.08
CA GLY A 15 -21.77 20.73 -0.39
C GLY A 15 -20.24 20.82 -0.44
N SER A 16 -19.56 20.64 0.69
CA SER A 16 -18.15 20.27 0.72
C SER A 16 -17.98 18.90 1.37
N ASP A 17 -18.28 17.87 0.59
CA ASP A 17 -17.88 16.47 0.83
C ASP A 17 -16.38 16.41 1.17
N GLN A 18 -16.06 16.04 2.41
CA GLN A 18 -14.73 15.56 2.81
C GLN A 18 -14.44 14.21 2.11
N PRO A 19 -13.17 13.78 2.00
CA PRO A 19 -12.55 13.36 0.73
C PRO A 19 -13.13 12.07 0.14
N LYS A 20 -13.52 12.10 -1.14
CA LYS A 20 -13.89 10.92 -1.96
C LYS A 20 -12.68 10.03 -2.36
N GLY A 21 -11.70 9.89 -1.47
CA GLY A 21 -10.46 9.16 -1.74
C GLY A 21 -9.61 8.97 -0.48
N PRO A 22 -8.58 8.12 -0.55
CA PRO A 22 -7.73 7.81 0.60
C PRO A 22 -6.87 9.01 1.01
N ALA A 23 -6.67 9.16 2.32
CA ALA A 23 -5.85 10.23 2.88
C ALA A 23 -4.36 10.11 2.48
N TRP A 24 -3.89 8.88 2.31
CA TRP A 24 -2.51 8.58 1.95
C TRP A 24 -2.45 7.62 0.77
N LEU A 25 -1.45 7.83 -0.07
CA LEU A 25 -1.10 7.01 -1.22
C LEU A 25 0.40 6.76 -1.22
N ILE A 26 0.85 5.74 -1.94
CA ILE A 26 2.24 5.55 -2.29
C ILE A 26 2.47 6.23 -3.64
N ASP A 27 3.44 7.13 -3.70
CA ASP A 27 4.01 7.58 -4.97
C ASP A 27 5.02 6.53 -5.43
N VAL A 28 4.67 5.73 -6.46
CA VAL A 28 5.54 4.63 -6.93
C VAL A 28 6.78 5.14 -7.65
N LYS A 29 6.76 6.38 -8.15
CA LYS A 29 7.91 7.01 -8.81
C LYS A 29 8.95 7.44 -7.79
N GLU A 30 8.51 8.19 -6.77
CA GLU A 30 9.37 8.68 -5.70
C GLU A 30 9.64 7.62 -4.62
N GLY A 31 8.83 6.56 -4.55
CA GLY A 31 8.98 5.48 -3.57
C GLY A 31 8.77 5.96 -2.14
N CYS A 32 7.75 6.79 -1.91
CA CYS A 32 7.41 7.37 -0.61
C CYS A 32 5.89 7.50 -0.41
N LEU A 33 5.50 7.84 0.82
CA LEU A 33 4.14 8.18 1.17
C LEU A 33 3.81 9.59 0.65
N PHE A 34 2.60 9.74 0.13
CA PHE A 34 2.09 10.95 -0.49
C PHE A 34 0.70 11.26 0.07
N GLN A 35 0.43 12.52 0.36
CA GLN A 35 -0.89 12.95 0.85
C GLN A 35 -1.89 12.95 -0.31
N GLY A 36 -2.82 12.00 -0.29
CA GLY A 36 -3.83 11.81 -1.32
C GLY A 36 -5.00 12.78 -1.18
N ASN A 37 -5.79 12.87 -2.26
CA ASN A 37 -7.11 13.51 -2.26
C ASN A 37 -7.98 12.88 -3.36
N HIS A 38 -9.24 13.32 -3.48
CA HIS A 38 -10.22 12.78 -4.42
C HIS A 38 -9.92 13.02 -5.91
N GLN A 39 -8.96 13.88 -6.25
CA GLN A 39 -8.58 14.19 -7.63
C GLN A 39 -7.48 13.28 -8.16
N HIS A 40 -6.78 12.59 -7.25
CA HIS A 40 -5.72 11.67 -7.63
C HIS A 40 -6.31 10.35 -8.08
N ARG A 41 -6.00 9.94 -9.30
CA ARG A 41 -6.28 8.60 -9.80
C ARG A 41 -5.26 7.63 -9.19
N TYR A 42 -5.74 6.53 -8.61
CA TYR A 42 -4.89 5.54 -7.93
C TYR A 42 -5.35 4.12 -8.21
N ILE A 43 -4.42 3.19 -7.98
CA ILE A 43 -4.63 1.75 -7.98
C ILE A 43 -4.78 1.30 -6.53
N ALA A 44 -5.65 0.34 -6.24
CA ALA A 44 -5.73 -0.28 -4.92
C ALA A 44 -5.15 -1.69 -4.93
N LEU A 45 -4.51 -2.10 -3.83
CA LEU A 45 -4.08 -3.48 -3.62
C LEU A 45 -4.96 -4.16 -2.56
N SER A 46 -5.65 -5.23 -2.97
CA SER A 46 -6.38 -6.14 -2.08
C SER A 46 -5.59 -7.44 -1.92
N TYR A 47 -5.20 -7.75 -0.68
CA TYR A 47 -4.43 -8.94 -0.32
C TYR A 47 -4.64 -9.30 1.15
N THR A 48 -4.41 -10.57 1.48
CA THR A 48 -4.47 -11.06 2.86
C THR A 48 -3.15 -10.84 3.58
N TRP A 49 -3.24 -10.25 4.77
CA TRP A 49 -2.10 -10.03 5.65
C TRP A 49 -1.81 -11.35 6.35
N HIS A 50 -0.68 -11.97 6.03
CA HIS A 50 -0.22 -13.13 6.77
C HIS A 50 0.80 -12.66 7.81
N ASP A 51 0.37 -12.64 9.06
CA ASP A 51 1.30 -12.68 10.18
C ASP A 51 1.75 -14.12 10.29
N SER A 52 2.96 -14.44 9.80
CA SER A 52 3.49 -15.81 9.78
C SER A 52 3.29 -16.48 11.14
N ALA A 53 2.35 -17.43 11.21
CA ALA A 53 1.98 -18.14 12.43
C ALA A 53 3.14 -18.96 13.03
N ASN A 54 4.25 -19.09 12.30
CA ASN A 54 5.42 -19.88 12.66
C ASN A 54 6.62 -19.05 13.18
N GLY A 55 6.42 -17.77 13.55
CA GLY A 55 7.37 -17.00 14.36
C GLY A 55 8.65 -16.51 13.68
N ILE A 56 8.98 -16.98 12.48
CA ILE A 56 10.24 -16.62 11.79
C ILE A 56 10.19 -15.22 11.13
N ASP A 57 9.00 -14.72 10.73
CA ASP A 57 8.86 -13.41 10.06
C ASP A 57 8.21 -12.32 10.93
N ARG A 58 8.09 -12.53 12.25
CA ARG A 58 7.38 -11.59 13.15
C ARG A 58 8.07 -10.23 13.33
N VAL A 59 9.29 -10.06 12.84
CA VAL A 59 10.09 -8.86 13.10
C VAL A 59 10.27 -8.11 11.79
N ASN A 60 9.73 -6.89 11.70
CA ASN A 60 10.02 -5.88 10.67
C ASN A 60 9.32 -5.94 9.30
N GLN A 61 8.07 -6.41 9.17
CA GLN A 61 7.28 -5.99 8.00
C GLN A 61 6.86 -4.52 8.15
N LEU A 62 7.21 -3.70 7.15
CA LEU A 62 6.93 -2.27 7.16
C LEU A 62 5.41 -2.01 7.18
N LYS A 63 4.98 -1.18 8.12
CA LYS A 63 3.62 -0.68 8.24
C LYS A 63 3.63 0.79 8.63
N LEU A 64 2.59 1.52 8.26
CA LEU A 64 2.47 2.92 8.63
C LEU A 64 2.07 3.03 10.11
N LEU A 65 2.91 3.70 10.88
CA LEU A 65 2.71 3.98 12.30
C LEU A 65 2.81 5.48 12.53
N THR A 66 2.20 5.94 13.61
CA THR A 66 2.30 7.33 14.04
C THR A 66 3.77 7.75 14.21
N SER A 67 4.61 6.84 14.71
CA SER A 67 6.04 7.07 14.94
C SER A 67 6.90 7.15 13.68
N ASN A 68 6.50 6.51 12.57
CA ASN A 68 7.30 6.47 11.34
C ASN A 68 6.74 7.33 10.19
N MET A 69 5.56 7.93 10.36
CA MET A 69 4.87 8.77 9.37
C MET A 69 5.80 9.78 8.69
N SER A 70 6.53 10.59 9.48
CA SER A 70 7.42 11.62 8.93
C SER A 70 8.53 11.01 8.05
N SER A 71 9.09 9.88 8.46
CA SER A 71 10.11 9.18 7.67
C SER A 71 9.55 8.57 6.38
N MET A 72 8.28 8.17 6.38
CA MET A 72 7.59 7.59 5.23
C MET A 72 7.36 8.60 4.11
N LEU A 73 7.39 9.90 4.39
CA LEU A 73 7.30 10.97 3.37
C LEU A 73 8.61 11.19 2.61
N ALA A 74 9.74 10.70 3.15
CA ALA A 74 11.05 10.94 2.54
C ALA A 74 11.20 10.18 1.21
N PRO A 75 11.71 10.82 0.15
CA PRO A 75 11.94 10.15 -1.13
C PRO A 75 12.75 8.86 -0.99
N ASN A 76 12.39 7.86 -1.78
CA ASN A 76 12.99 6.53 -1.85
C ASN A 76 13.00 5.75 -0.53
N VAL A 77 12.20 6.12 0.48
CA VAL A 77 12.11 5.36 1.74
C VAL A 77 11.64 3.92 1.53
N LEU A 78 10.75 3.66 0.59
CA LEU A 78 10.28 2.29 0.28
C LEU A 78 11.38 1.46 -0.39
N LYS A 79 12.22 2.09 -1.23
CA LYS A 79 13.40 1.45 -1.82
C LYS A 79 14.45 1.12 -0.76
N ARG A 80 14.67 2.03 0.20
CA ARG A 80 15.59 1.80 1.34
C ARG A 80 15.13 0.69 2.28
N ASN A 81 13.82 0.48 2.39
CA ASN A 81 13.21 -0.54 3.24
C ASN A 81 12.62 -1.71 2.44
N THR A 82 13.12 -1.99 1.23
CA THR A 82 12.56 -3.04 0.36
C THR A 82 12.58 -4.42 1.01
N SER A 83 13.60 -4.74 1.82
CA SER A 83 13.66 -6.00 2.57
C SER A 83 12.55 -6.17 3.61
N GLN A 84 11.91 -5.06 4.03
CA GLN A 84 10.80 -5.04 4.97
C GLN A 84 9.44 -5.04 4.26
N LEU A 85 9.41 -4.88 2.93
CA LEU A 85 8.18 -4.92 2.14
C LEU A 85 7.83 -6.37 1.78
N PRO A 86 6.62 -6.86 2.11
CA PRO A 86 6.09 -8.09 1.52
C PRO A 86 6.22 -8.10 0.00
N ALA A 87 6.58 -9.26 -0.58
CA ALA A 87 6.77 -9.41 -2.03
C ALA A 87 5.54 -8.96 -2.84
N VAL A 88 4.33 -9.22 -2.33
CA VAL A 88 3.08 -8.76 -2.95
C VAL A 88 3.00 -7.24 -3.09
N ILE A 89 3.51 -6.48 -2.11
CA ILE A 89 3.55 -5.01 -2.18
C ILE A 89 4.63 -4.57 -3.16
N GLN A 90 5.80 -5.21 -3.18
CA GLN A 90 6.86 -4.91 -4.14
C GLN A 90 6.36 -5.07 -5.58
N HIS A 91 5.72 -6.20 -5.89
CA HIS A 91 5.14 -6.46 -7.20
C HIS A 91 3.99 -5.49 -7.55
N ALA A 92 3.18 -5.08 -6.57
CA ALA A 92 2.13 -4.10 -6.81
C ALA A 92 2.70 -2.73 -7.17
N ILE A 93 3.75 -2.27 -6.47
CA ILE A 93 4.46 -1.01 -6.80
C ILE A 93 5.02 -1.07 -8.23
N GLU A 94 5.69 -2.16 -8.57
CA GLU A 94 6.24 -2.36 -9.91
C GLU A 94 5.14 -2.38 -10.99
N LEU A 95 4.08 -3.16 -10.76
CA LEU A 95 2.95 -3.27 -11.70
C LEU A 95 2.28 -1.92 -11.92
N THR A 96 2.02 -1.15 -10.85
CA THR A 96 1.45 0.21 -10.96
C THR A 96 2.30 1.11 -11.85
N GLY A 97 3.63 1.10 -11.68
CA GLY A 97 4.53 1.85 -12.55
C GLY A 97 4.51 1.36 -14.00
N ASN A 98 4.48 0.04 -14.21
CA ASN A 98 4.48 -0.57 -15.55
C ASN A 98 3.21 -0.30 -16.35
N ILE A 99 2.06 -0.12 -15.69
CA ILE A 99 0.80 0.25 -16.35
C ILE A 99 0.63 1.77 -16.52
N GLY A 100 1.65 2.56 -16.19
CA GLY A 100 1.66 4.02 -16.38
C GLY A 100 0.94 4.81 -15.29
N GLU A 101 0.63 4.19 -14.16
CA GLU A 101 0.00 4.86 -13.02
C GLU A 101 1.04 5.26 -11.97
N ARG A 102 0.74 6.31 -11.21
CA ARG A 102 1.68 6.85 -10.21
C ARG A 102 1.34 6.50 -8.78
N TYR A 103 0.04 6.39 -8.48
CA TYR A 103 -0.41 6.28 -7.10
C TYR A 103 -0.97 4.89 -6.81
N LEU A 104 -0.50 4.30 -5.72
CA LEU A 104 -0.94 3.01 -5.23
C LEU A 104 -1.44 3.16 -3.79
N TRP A 105 -2.61 2.63 -3.50
CA TRP A 105 -3.12 2.48 -2.16
C TRP A 105 -2.86 1.06 -1.65
N VAL A 106 -2.22 0.97 -0.48
CA VAL A 106 -1.99 -0.28 0.24
C VAL A 106 -2.42 -0.07 1.68
N GLY A 107 -3.48 -0.73 2.14
CA GLY A 107 -4.03 -0.50 3.49
C GLY A 107 -2.96 -0.50 4.61
N ARG A 108 -1.97 -1.40 4.54
CA ARG A 108 -0.90 -1.48 5.55
C ARG A 108 0.04 -0.26 5.59
N LEU A 109 0.23 0.39 4.44
CA LEU A 109 1.17 1.50 4.27
C LEU A 109 0.47 2.86 4.13
N CYS A 110 -0.84 2.87 3.90
CA CYS A 110 -1.65 4.08 3.72
C CYS A 110 -2.63 4.35 4.88
N ILE A 111 -2.79 3.40 5.81
CA ILE A 111 -3.55 3.58 7.05
C ILE A 111 -2.60 3.53 8.24
N VAL A 112 -2.72 4.50 9.14
CA VAL A 112 -1.98 4.51 10.41
C VAL A 112 -2.50 3.40 11.32
N GLN A 113 -1.68 2.36 11.55
CA GLN A 113 -2.13 1.10 12.16
C GLN A 113 -2.33 1.19 13.68
N ASP A 114 -1.61 2.09 14.35
CA ASP A 114 -1.61 2.29 15.80
C ASP A 114 -2.46 3.49 16.25
N GLY A 115 -3.15 4.14 15.32
CA GLY A 115 -3.93 5.35 15.57
C GLY A 115 -5.44 5.10 15.65
N PRO A 116 -6.21 6.03 16.27
CA PRO A 116 -7.68 5.94 16.33
C PRO A 116 -8.34 6.02 14.94
N GLN A 117 -7.65 6.62 13.96
CA GLN A 117 -8.11 6.75 12.58
C GLN A 117 -8.20 5.41 11.85
N ASN A 118 -7.55 4.35 12.35
CA ASN A 118 -7.58 3.03 11.72
C ASN A 118 -9.02 2.53 11.54
N GLN A 119 -9.85 2.66 12.59
CA GLN A 119 -11.26 2.24 12.55
C GLN A 119 -12.05 3.01 11.49
N PHE A 120 -11.81 4.32 11.36
CA PHE A 120 -12.47 5.17 10.37
C PHE A 120 -12.09 4.78 8.94
N GLU A 121 -10.80 4.55 8.68
CA GLU A 121 -10.33 4.11 7.36
C GLU A 121 -10.82 2.68 7.02
N CYS A 122 -10.95 1.80 8.01
CA CYS A 122 -11.56 0.47 7.83
C CYS A 122 -13.03 0.57 7.41
N MET A 123 -13.80 1.50 8.01
CA MET A 123 -15.20 1.72 7.64
C MET A 123 -15.38 2.31 6.25
N ARG A 124 -14.34 2.93 5.68
CA ARG A 124 -14.34 3.58 4.36
C ARG A 124 -13.65 2.76 3.28
N MET A 125 -13.33 1.49 3.56
CA MET A 125 -12.66 0.64 2.57
C MET A 125 -13.51 0.46 1.31
N ASP A 126 -14.83 0.42 1.43
CA ASP A 126 -15.77 0.39 0.30
C ASP A 126 -15.62 1.64 -0.59
N GLU A 127 -15.56 2.83 0.01
CA GLU A 127 -15.31 4.09 -0.70
C GLU A 127 -13.95 4.06 -1.42
N ILE A 128 -12.89 3.61 -0.74
CA ILE A 128 -11.54 3.52 -1.30
C ILE A 128 -11.49 2.52 -2.47
N TYR A 129 -12.07 1.33 -2.33
CA TYR A 129 -12.06 0.37 -3.44
C TYR A 129 -12.95 0.82 -4.60
N SER A 130 -14.09 1.46 -4.33
CA SER A 130 -14.98 1.98 -5.37
C SER A 130 -14.39 3.18 -6.14
N GLY A 131 -13.55 3.97 -5.48
CA GLY A 131 -12.86 5.12 -6.08
C GLY A 131 -11.55 4.77 -6.79
N ALA A 132 -11.05 3.54 -6.66
CA ALA A 132 -9.84 3.10 -7.33
C ALA A 132 -10.07 2.93 -8.83
N TYR A 133 -9.09 3.30 -9.65
CA TYR A 133 -9.15 3.10 -11.10
C TYR A 133 -9.15 1.61 -11.46
N VAL A 134 -8.30 0.85 -10.78
CA VAL A 134 -8.22 -0.61 -10.83
C VAL A 134 -7.85 -1.12 -9.44
N THR A 135 -8.37 -2.29 -9.07
CA THR A 135 -7.93 -3.01 -7.88
C THR A 135 -7.13 -4.24 -8.29
N ILE A 136 -5.87 -4.32 -7.85
CA ILE A 136 -5.04 -5.52 -7.94
C ILE A 136 -5.48 -6.46 -6.83
N VAL A 137 -5.96 -7.65 -7.18
CA VAL A 137 -6.33 -8.69 -6.22
C VAL A 137 -5.25 -9.76 -6.21
N ALA A 138 -4.51 -9.86 -5.12
CA ALA A 138 -3.54 -10.93 -4.91
C ALA A 138 -4.27 -12.19 -4.40
N ALA A 139 -4.84 -12.96 -5.31
CA ALA A 139 -5.49 -14.23 -5.01
C ALA A 139 -4.44 -15.30 -4.72
N ALA A 140 -4.21 -15.59 -3.43
CA ALA A 140 -3.36 -16.69 -3.01
C ALA A 140 -4.11 -17.58 -2.01
N GLU A 141 -4.22 -18.87 -2.30
CA GLU A 141 -4.47 -19.87 -1.24
C GLU A 141 -3.18 -20.01 -0.42
N GLY A 142 -3.21 -19.61 0.85
CA GLY A 142 -2.08 -19.78 1.76
C GLY A 142 -0.88 -18.85 1.54
N GLY A 143 -1.07 -17.72 0.83
CA GLY A 143 -0.04 -16.71 0.64
C GLY A 143 1.01 -17.06 -0.41
N LEU A 144 1.39 -16.10 -1.24
CA LEU A 144 2.45 -16.19 -2.26
C LEU A 144 3.87 -16.29 -1.64
N PHE A 145 4.06 -17.16 -0.64
CA PHE A 145 5.36 -17.44 -0.02
C PHE A 145 5.93 -18.81 -0.41
N ARG A 146 5.26 -19.60 -1.28
CA ARG A 146 5.89 -20.82 -1.78
C ARG A 146 6.94 -20.43 -2.82
N ASN A 147 8.17 -20.28 -2.35
CA ASN A 147 9.40 -20.15 -3.13
C ASN A 147 9.39 -21.07 -4.36
N TYR A 148 8.89 -20.59 -5.50
CA TYR A 148 9.13 -21.22 -6.80
C TYR A 148 10.56 -20.87 -7.23
N GLY A 149 11.53 -21.48 -6.55
CA GLY A 149 12.91 -21.03 -6.69
C GLY A 149 13.98 -21.88 -5.99
N LYS A 150 13.80 -23.20 -5.85
CA LYS A 150 14.93 -24.16 -5.74
C LYS A 150 14.55 -25.47 -6.41
N SER A 151 14.90 -25.63 -7.68
CA SER A 151 14.96 -26.94 -8.33
C SER A 151 15.99 -27.80 -7.62
N SER A 152 15.55 -28.59 -6.63
CA SER A 152 16.35 -29.66 -6.06
C SER A 152 16.54 -30.70 -7.15
N LYS A 153 17.77 -30.79 -7.69
CA LYS A 153 18.18 -31.88 -8.58
C LYS A 153 17.96 -33.19 -7.81
N ARG A 154 16.93 -33.96 -8.19
CA ARG A 154 16.77 -35.35 -7.78
C ARG A 154 18.03 -36.11 -8.20
N SER A 155 18.85 -36.48 -7.22
CA SER A 155 19.94 -37.44 -7.44
C SER A 155 19.31 -38.78 -7.80
N VAL A 156 19.37 -39.16 -9.06
CA VAL A 156 19.01 -40.51 -9.51
C VAL A 156 20.19 -41.40 -9.14
N ASN A 157 20.08 -42.12 -8.04
CA ASN A 157 21.01 -43.21 -7.74
C ASN A 157 20.74 -44.36 -8.72
N LYS A 158 21.58 -44.49 -9.75
CA LYS A 158 21.65 -45.69 -10.59
C LYS A 158 22.35 -46.78 -9.78
N THR A 159 21.59 -47.75 -9.30
CA THR A 159 22.13 -49.00 -8.76
C THR A 159 22.58 -49.86 -9.93
N SER A 160 23.89 -50.00 -10.10
CA SER A 160 24.49 -50.91 -11.09
C SER A 160 24.27 -52.36 -10.64
N HIS A 161 23.51 -53.12 -11.43
CA HIS A 161 23.55 -54.58 -11.37
C HIS A 161 24.92 -55.07 -11.87
N LYS A 162 25.66 -55.77 -11.01
CA LYS A 162 26.77 -56.63 -11.42
C LYS A 162 26.24 -58.07 -11.44
N TYR A 163 26.39 -58.71 -12.59
CA TYR A 163 26.43 -60.17 -12.72
C TYR A 163 27.72 -60.70 -12.09
#